data_AF-A0A366ICX9-F1
#
_entry.id   AF-A0A366ICX9-F1
#
_cell.length_a   1.000
_cell.length_b   1.000
_cell.length_c   1.000
_cell.angle_alpha   90.00
_cell.angle_beta   90.00
_cell.angle_gamma   90.00
#
_symmetry.space_group_name_H-M   'P 1'
#
loop_
_entity.id
_entity.type
_entity.pdbx_description
1 polymer ?
#
loop_
_entity_poly.entity_id
_entity_poly.type
_entity_poly.pdbx_seq_one_letter_code
_entity_poly.pdbx_strand_id
1 'polypeptide(L)'
;MLTTTDEGVLCNQEIHLERSIDDMKKNLSLLLFIILTLSISACKDDSTYKNQKDLNQSSQEQTENTAVLCADFSSGNSDLNIKEYELEYTGDLTPEALLEGLTELTGLDFIADTAQTQKGITVDWKKESTLIANLGDREQKEEFFFYDADSMRWFMMDSLYRTLRENFEEIDTYYTMDGGKELEFEELYPVKLFPTDMSYEGSPFYFAHASSQSDEE
;
A
#
# COMPACT_ATOMS: atom_id res chain seq x y z
N MET A 1 -28.30 -34.50 39.31
CA MET A 1 -29.03 -33.25 38.99
C MET A 1 -28.27 -32.60 37.85
N LEU A 2 -28.86 -32.70 36.65
CA LEU A 2 -28.60 -32.00 35.38
C LEU A 2 -27.14 -31.75 34.94
N THR A 3 -26.68 -32.64 34.05
CA THR A 3 -25.73 -32.32 32.97
C THR A 3 -26.39 -31.32 32.02
N THR A 4 -25.81 -30.14 31.83
CA THR A 4 -26.20 -29.21 30.76
C THR A 4 -25.04 -29.05 29.79
N THR A 5 -25.39 -29.28 28.54
CA THR A 5 -24.58 -29.48 27.35
C THR A 5 -24.05 -28.15 26.80
N ASP A 6 -22.74 -28.12 26.54
CA ASP A 6 -21.96 -27.03 25.91
C ASP A 6 -22.31 -26.82 24.42
N GLU A 7 -23.11 -27.72 23.82
CA GLU A 7 -23.49 -27.66 22.41
C GLU A 7 -24.53 -26.57 22.07
N GLY A 8 -25.18 -25.98 23.09
CA GLY A 8 -26.23 -24.97 22.87
C GLY A 8 -25.69 -23.56 22.55
N VAL A 9 -24.46 -23.25 22.95
CA VAL A 9 -23.88 -21.90 22.79
C VAL A 9 -23.29 -21.72 21.39
N LEU A 10 -22.63 -22.74 20.85
CA LEU A 10 -22.05 -22.71 19.50
C LEU A 10 -23.12 -22.61 18.41
N CYS A 11 -24.23 -23.34 18.56
CA CYS A 11 -25.31 -23.32 17.57
C CYS A 11 -26.00 -21.94 17.46
N ASN A 12 -26.15 -21.22 18.57
CA ASN A 12 -26.73 -19.88 18.55
C ASN A 12 -25.83 -18.81 17.92
N GLN A 13 -24.50 -18.98 17.99
CA GLN A 13 -23.54 -18.03 17.41
C GLN A 13 -23.47 -18.18 15.89
N GLU A 14 -23.49 -19.42 15.39
CA GLU A 14 -23.44 -19.74 13.95
C GLU A 14 -24.72 -19.26 13.22
N ILE A 15 -25.89 -19.43 13.84
CA ILE A 15 -27.17 -18.94 13.30
C ILE A 15 -27.20 -17.40 13.21
N HIS A 16 -26.53 -16.69 14.13
CA HIS A 16 -26.51 -15.22 14.14
C HIS A 16 -25.63 -14.64 13.01
N LEU A 17 -24.57 -15.35 12.63
CA LEU A 17 -23.66 -14.97 11.54
C LEU A 17 -24.28 -15.22 10.16
N GLU A 18 -24.90 -16.39 9.94
CA GLU A 18 -25.54 -16.71 8.66
C GLU A 18 -26.68 -15.74 8.31
N ARG A 19 -27.48 -15.34 9.32
CA ARG A 19 -28.59 -14.39 9.13
C ARG A 19 -28.11 -12.99 8.75
N SER A 20 -26.94 -12.56 9.26
CA SER A 20 -26.33 -11.27 8.92
C SER A 20 -25.82 -11.22 7.48
N ILE A 21 -25.24 -12.32 7.00
CA ILE A 21 -24.71 -12.42 5.62
C ILE A 21 -25.85 -12.41 4.59
N ASP A 22 -26.96 -13.09 4.87
CA ASP A 22 -28.12 -13.10 3.97
C ASP A 22 -28.83 -11.75 3.90
N ASP A 23 -28.92 -11.01 5.02
CA ASP A 23 -29.49 -9.66 5.05
C ASP A 23 -28.61 -8.65 4.29
N MET A 24 -27.28 -8.77 4.35
CA MET A 24 -26.36 -7.93 3.56
C MET A 24 -26.47 -8.20 2.04
N LYS A 25 -26.63 -9.46 1.62
CA LYS A 25 -26.80 -9.81 0.20
C LYS A 25 -28.13 -9.32 -0.37
N LYS A 26 -29.21 -9.33 0.42
CA LYS A 26 -30.50 -8.75 0.02
C LYS A 26 -30.44 -7.24 -0.15
N ASN A 27 -29.71 -6.54 0.72
CA ASN A 27 -29.57 -5.08 0.64
C ASN A 27 -28.68 -4.64 -0.54
N LEU A 28 -27.68 -5.45 -0.91
CA LEU A 28 -26.85 -5.21 -2.10
C LEU A 28 -27.63 -5.46 -3.40
N SER A 29 -28.54 -6.44 -3.42
CA SER A 29 -29.42 -6.73 -4.56
C SER A 29 -30.49 -5.65 -4.78
N LEU A 30 -30.96 -5.00 -3.71
CA LEU A 30 -32.00 -3.96 -3.79
C LEU A 30 -31.48 -2.61 -4.32
N LEU A 31 -30.18 -2.32 -4.15
CA LEU A 31 -29.57 -1.07 -4.63
C LEU A 31 -29.31 -1.04 -6.14
N LEU A 32 -29.27 -2.20 -6.81
CA LEU A 32 -29.07 -2.33 -8.26
C LEU A 32 -30.32 -2.11 -9.11
N PHE A 33 -31.51 -1.97 -8.51
CA PHE A 33 -32.78 -1.81 -9.23
C PHE A 33 -33.35 -0.37 -9.27
N ILE A 34 -32.63 0.64 -8.73
CA ILE A 34 -33.11 2.04 -8.68
C ILE A 34 -32.67 2.90 -9.88
N ILE A 35 -32.04 2.32 -10.91
CA ILE A 35 -31.72 3.06 -12.14
C ILE A 35 -32.42 2.41 -13.33
N LEU A 36 -33.74 2.51 -13.36
CA LEU A 36 -34.48 2.39 -14.60
C LEU A 36 -35.59 3.45 -14.67
N THR A 37 -35.63 4.11 -15.82
CA THR A 37 -36.73 4.93 -16.37
C THR A 37 -36.75 6.43 -16.04
N LEU A 38 -36.03 7.21 -16.84
CA LEU A 38 -36.51 8.50 -17.32
C LEU A 38 -36.30 8.57 -18.83
N SER A 39 -37.27 8.03 -19.56
CA SER A 39 -37.51 8.33 -20.96
C SER A 39 -39.02 8.38 -21.13
N ILE A 40 -39.54 9.53 -21.55
CA ILE A 40 -40.46 9.73 -22.69
C ILE A 40 -40.90 11.21 -22.75
N SER A 41 -40.61 11.81 -23.92
CA SER A 41 -41.31 12.81 -24.74
C SER A 41 -41.96 14.09 -24.17
N ALA A 42 -41.65 15.20 -24.84
CA ALA A 42 -42.66 15.97 -25.61
C ALA A 42 -42.01 16.78 -26.75
N CYS A 43 -42.63 16.72 -27.93
CA CYS A 43 -42.18 17.33 -29.19
C CYS A 43 -42.49 18.84 -29.30
N LYS A 44 -41.80 19.45 -30.29
CA LYS A 44 -42.30 20.41 -31.31
C LYS A 44 -42.02 21.89 -31.04
N ASP A 45 -41.11 22.52 -31.81
CA ASP A 45 -41.41 23.14 -33.11
C ASP A 45 -40.12 23.61 -33.82
N ASP A 46 -40.31 23.83 -35.11
CA ASP A 46 -39.39 24.05 -36.22
C ASP A 46 -38.50 25.32 -36.11
N SER A 47 -37.20 25.19 -36.36
CA SER A 47 -36.47 26.14 -37.24
C SER A 47 -35.02 25.71 -37.48
N THR A 48 -34.74 25.58 -38.77
CA THR A 48 -33.47 25.38 -39.46
C THR A 48 -32.33 26.26 -38.90
N TYR A 49 -31.21 25.68 -38.46
CA TYR A 49 -29.84 26.19 -38.74
C TYR A 49 -28.80 25.07 -38.61
N LYS A 50 -28.08 24.84 -39.70
CA LYS A 50 -26.86 24.01 -39.76
C LYS A 50 -25.74 24.70 -38.96
N ASN A 51 -25.16 24.02 -37.99
CA ASN A 51 -23.69 23.93 -37.85
C ASN A 51 -23.33 22.81 -36.86
N GLN A 52 -22.71 21.79 -37.44
CA GLN A 52 -22.16 20.63 -36.80
C GLN A 52 -20.84 21.03 -36.14
N LYS A 53 -20.83 21.09 -34.81
CA LYS A 53 -19.61 21.00 -34.02
C LYS A 53 -19.83 19.80 -33.11
N ASP A 54 -19.42 18.65 -33.61
CA ASP A 54 -19.39 17.40 -32.88
C ASP A 54 -18.58 17.62 -31.60
N LEU A 55 -19.27 17.82 -30.47
CA LEU A 55 -18.68 17.57 -29.16
C LEU A 55 -18.58 16.06 -29.04
N ASN A 56 -17.44 15.55 -29.51
CA ASN A 56 -17.00 14.21 -29.22
C ASN A 56 -16.58 14.21 -27.74
N GLN A 57 -17.57 14.09 -26.86
CA GLN A 57 -17.34 13.73 -25.47
C GLN A 57 -17.00 12.24 -25.47
N SER A 58 -15.75 11.96 -25.82
CA SER A 58 -15.13 10.67 -25.51
C SER A 58 -15.01 10.63 -24.00
N SER A 59 -16.02 10.08 -23.34
CA SER A 59 -15.80 9.43 -22.05
C SER A 59 -14.79 8.31 -22.33
N GLN A 60 -13.50 8.61 -22.21
CA GLN A 60 -12.51 7.56 -22.09
C GLN A 60 -12.89 6.82 -20.82
N GLU A 61 -13.29 5.55 -20.93
CA GLU A 61 -13.34 4.64 -19.80
C GLU A 61 -11.93 4.68 -19.18
N GLN A 62 -11.74 5.46 -18.12
CA GLN A 62 -10.60 5.28 -17.25
C GLN A 62 -10.80 3.91 -16.62
N THR A 63 -9.95 2.95 -17.00
CA THR A 63 -9.91 1.67 -16.33
C THR A 63 -9.40 1.93 -14.92
N GLU A 64 -10.31 1.87 -13.95
CA GLU A 64 -9.97 1.87 -12.53
C GLU A 64 -9.32 0.52 -12.21
N ASN A 65 -8.07 0.58 -11.80
CA ASN A 65 -7.28 -0.58 -11.39
C ASN A 65 -6.97 -0.48 -9.90
N THR A 66 -6.65 -1.60 -9.27
CA THR A 66 -6.23 -1.65 -7.87
C THR A 66 -4.81 -2.18 -7.74
N ALA A 67 -4.06 -1.60 -6.81
CA ALA A 67 -2.73 -1.99 -6.39
C ALA A 67 -2.76 -2.30 -4.88
N VAL A 68 -1.73 -2.99 -4.38
CA VAL A 68 -1.62 -3.37 -2.96
C VAL A 68 -0.55 -2.52 -2.27
N LEU A 69 -0.91 -1.75 -1.26
CA LEU A 69 0.04 -1.11 -0.35
C LEU A 69 0.24 -1.99 0.88
N CYS A 70 1.49 -2.16 1.29
CA CYS A 70 1.84 -2.97 2.44
C CYS A 70 2.41 -2.09 3.55
N ALA A 71 1.87 -2.22 4.76
CA ALA A 71 2.44 -1.69 5.99
C ALA A 71 3.10 -2.85 6.74
N ASP A 72 4.44 -2.92 6.68
CA ASP A 72 5.23 -4.00 7.25
C ASP A 72 5.84 -3.57 8.61
N PHE A 73 5.24 -4.07 9.69
CA PHE A 73 5.64 -3.80 11.07
C PHE A 73 6.57 -4.89 11.63
N SER A 74 7.16 -5.73 10.79
CA SER A 74 7.98 -6.86 11.25
C SER A 74 9.26 -6.39 11.96
N SER A 75 9.87 -5.29 11.49
CA SER A 75 11.00 -4.62 12.15
C SER A 75 12.10 -5.56 12.67
N GLY A 76 12.53 -6.51 11.82
CA GLY A 76 13.56 -7.50 12.10
C GLY A 76 13.04 -8.84 12.65
N ASN A 77 11.75 -8.94 12.98
CA ASN A 77 11.14 -10.18 13.42
C ASN A 77 10.80 -11.09 12.22
N SER A 78 11.05 -12.39 12.35
CA SER A 78 10.64 -13.40 11.38
C SER A 78 9.12 -13.63 11.35
N ASP A 79 8.43 -13.32 12.45
CA ASP A 79 6.98 -13.35 12.50
C ASP A 79 6.43 -12.12 11.77
N LEU A 80 6.05 -12.33 10.51
CA LEU A 80 5.56 -11.26 9.64
C LEU A 80 4.35 -10.56 10.26
N ASN A 81 4.45 -9.24 10.43
CA ASN A 81 3.35 -8.38 10.87
C ASN A 81 3.02 -7.38 9.76
N ILE A 82 2.38 -7.89 8.71
CA ILE A 82 2.06 -7.13 7.50
C ILE A 82 0.55 -6.85 7.46
N LYS A 83 0.19 -5.61 7.15
CA LYS A 83 -1.16 -5.20 6.78
C LYS A 83 -1.20 -4.73 5.33
N GLU A 84 -2.23 -5.12 4.61
CA GLU A 84 -2.43 -4.75 3.20
C GLU A 84 -3.59 -3.77 3.06
N TYR A 85 -3.45 -2.82 2.14
CA TYR A 85 -4.43 -1.79 1.81
C TYR A 85 -4.56 -1.68 0.30
N GLU A 86 -5.75 -1.40 -0.19
CA GLU A 86 -5.97 -1.17 -1.63
C GLU A 86 -5.61 0.28 -1.99
N LEU A 87 -4.90 0.44 -3.11
CA LEU A 87 -4.69 1.72 -3.78
C LEU A 87 -5.42 1.69 -5.12
N GLU A 88 -6.40 2.57 -5.26
CA GLU A 88 -7.05 2.82 -6.55
C GLU A 88 -6.14 3.69 -7.43
N TYR A 89 -5.98 3.33 -8.70
CA TYR A 89 -5.23 4.12 -9.66
C TYR A 89 -5.83 4.04 -11.07
N THR A 90 -5.45 4.99 -11.92
CA THR A 90 -5.86 5.00 -13.34
C THR A 90 -4.64 5.04 -14.24
N GLY A 91 -4.70 4.34 -15.38
CA GLY A 91 -3.57 4.23 -16.30
C GLY A 91 -2.57 3.16 -15.87
N ASP A 92 -1.28 3.41 -16.13
CA ASP A 92 -0.21 2.49 -15.80
C ASP A 92 0.25 2.68 -14.34
N LEU A 93 0.49 1.59 -13.63
CA LEU A 93 1.02 1.64 -12.27
C LEU A 93 2.50 2.01 -12.30
N THR A 94 2.89 3.01 -11.52
CA THR A 94 4.28 3.43 -11.38
C THR A 94 4.75 3.28 -9.93
N PRO A 95 6.07 3.09 -9.69
CA PRO A 95 6.62 3.13 -8.34
C PRO A 95 6.34 4.45 -7.62
N GLU A 96 6.30 5.57 -8.35
CA GLU A 96 5.94 6.89 -7.80
C GLU A 96 4.52 6.92 -7.24
N ALA A 97 3.55 6.29 -7.90
CA ALA A 97 2.18 6.20 -7.40
C ALA A 97 2.09 5.38 -6.10
N LEU A 98 2.92 4.34 -5.98
CA LEU A 98 3.00 3.53 -4.75
C LEU A 98 3.64 4.29 -3.60
N LEU A 99 4.69 5.09 -3.87
CA LEU A 99 5.30 5.99 -2.88
C LEU A 99 4.31 7.05 -2.38
N GLU A 100 3.54 7.66 -3.29
CA GLU A 100 2.47 8.59 -2.93
C GLU A 100 1.40 7.91 -2.09
N GLY A 101 0.93 6.73 -2.51
CA GLY A 101 -0.04 5.94 -1.75
C GLY A 101 0.43 5.58 -0.34
N LEU A 102 1.70 5.17 -0.17
CA LEU A 102 2.29 4.92 1.15
C LEU A 102 2.39 6.19 1.99
N THR A 103 2.71 7.33 1.37
CA THR A 103 2.72 8.63 2.04
C THR A 103 1.35 8.98 2.57
N GLU A 104 0.33 8.89 1.71
CA GLU A 104 -1.05 9.19 2.07
C GLU A 104 -1.58 8.23 3.12
N LEU A 105 -1.28 6.94 3.02
CA LEU A 105 -1.68 5.91 3.98
C LEU A 105 -1.11 6.21 5.36
N THR A 106 0.22 6.36 5.44
CA THR A 106 0.95 6.34 6.71
C THR A 106 1.13 7.72 7.35
N GLY A 107 1.14 8.77 6.54
CA GLY A 107 1.56 10.12 6.97
C GLY A 107 3.08 10.29 7.10
N LEU A 108 3.87 9.29 6.70
CA LEU A 108 5.33 9.41 6.57
C LEU A 108 5.67 9.81 5.13
N ASP A 109 6.66 10.67 4.93
CA ASP A 109 7.01 11.13 3.59
C ASP A 109 7.88 10.10 2.86
N PHE A 110 7.26 9.30 1.98
CA PHE A 110 7.93 8.39 1.07
C PHE A 110 8.39 9.14 -0.19
N ILE A 111 9.42 9.96 -0.05
CA ILE A 111 9.94 10.81 -1.15
C ILE A 111 11.22 10.21 -1.70
N ALA A 112 11.18 9.76 -2.96
CA ALA A 112 12.33 9.20 -3.66
C ALA A 112 12.22 9.44 -5.18
N ASP A 113 13.36 9.44 -5.88
CA ASP A 113 13.37 9.21 -7.32
C ASP A 113 13.43 7.71 -7.57
N THR A 114 12.66 7.20 -8.55
CA THR A 114 12.75 5.80 -8.94
C THR A 114 13.24 5.63 -10.37
N ALA A 115 13.94 4.52 -10.60
CA ALA A 115 14.38 4.14 -11.93
C ALA A 115 14.23 2.63 -12.09
N GLN A 116 13.43 2.21 -13.07
CA GLN A 116 13.38 0.82 -13.48
C GLN A 116 14.55 0.52 -14.41
N THR A 117 15.37 -0.45 -14.03
CA THR A 117 16.56 -0.89 -14.75
C THR A 117 16.44 -2.36 -15.14
N GLN A 118 17.39 -2.88 -15.92
CA GLN A 118 17.47 -4.32 -16.17
C GLN A 118 17.76 -5.15 -14.91
N LYS A 119 18.27 -4.51 -13.85
CA LYS A 119 18.58 -5.17 -12.58
C LYS A 119 17.39 -5.21 -11.63
N GLY A 120 16.35 -4.40 -11.84
CA GLY A 120 15.29 -4.17 -10.86
C GLY A 120 14.96 -2.68 -10.71
N ILE A 121 14.31 -2.30 -9.62
CA ILE A 121 14.00 -0.89 -9.31
C ILE A 121 15.07 -0.31 -8.39
N THR A 122 15.63 0.83 -8.77
CA THR A 122 16.40 1.68 -7.86
C THR A 122 15.48 2.72 -7.25
N VAL A 123 15.56 2.91 -5.94
CA VAL A 123 14.88 3.97 -5.19
C VAL A 123 15.95 4.84 -4.52
N ASP A 124 16.08 6.08 -4.98
CA ASP A 124 17.00 7.09 -4.44
C ASP A 124 16.24 8.00 -3.48
N TRP A 125 16.33 7.70 -2.19
CA TRP A 125 15.63 8.41 -1.13
C TRP A 125 16.08 9.87 -1.06
N LYS A 126 15.11 10.78 -1.09
CA LYS A 126 15.40 12.21 -0.95
C LYS A 126 15.71 12.56 0.49
N LYS A 127 16.57 13.56 0.68
CA LYS A 127 16.95 14.05 2.02
C LYS A 127 15.75 14.51 2.85
N GLU A 128 14.67 14.96 2.20
CA GLU A 128 13.44 15.41 2.83
C GLU A 128 12.48 14.26 3.20
N SER A 129 12.71 13.04 2.71
CA SER A 129 11.93 11.88 3.12
C SER A 129 12.01 11.68 4.63
N THR A 130 10.94 11.16 5.23
CA THR A 130 10.94 10.85 6.66
C THR A 130 12.02 9.81 7.01
N LEU A 131 12.39 8.96 6.07
CA LEU A 131 13.47 7.99 6.23
C LEU A 131 14.81 8.66 6.58
N ILE A 132 15.15 9.73 5.85
CA ILE A 132 16.43 10.44 6.00
C ILE A 132 16.33 11.58 7.03
N ALA A 133 15.28 12.42 6.94
CA ALA A 133 15.11 13.59 7.79
C ALA A 133 14.60 13.25 9.20
N ASN A 134 14.17 12.01 9.44
CA ASN A 134 13.33 11.62 10.56
C ASN A 134 11.98 12.35 10.59
N LEU A 135 11.15 12.01 11.59
CA LEU A 135 9.83 12.58 11.74
C LEU A 135 9.85 14.08 12.10
N GLY A 136 10.85 14.54 12.85
CA GLY A 136 10.90 15.91 13.36
C GLY A 136 9.79 16.18 14.38
N ASP A 137 9.05 17.28 14.20
CA ASP A 137 7.92 17.72 15.02
C ASP A 137 6.55 17.39 14.43
N ARG A 138 6.52 16.54 13.39
CA ARG A 138 5.29 16.18 12.67
C ARG A 138 4.39 15.26 13.50
N GLU A 139 3.08 15.42 13.32
CA GLU A 139 2.07 14.55 13.93
C GLU A 139 1.98 13.22 13.18
N GLN A 140 2.09 12.10 13.90
CA GLN A 140 1.90 10.76 13.34
C GLN A 140 0.43 10.37 13.38
N LYS A 141 -0.02 9.63 12.36
CA LYS A 141 -1.30 8.94 12.44
C LYS A 141 -1.24 7.85 13.51
N GLU A 142 -2.32 7.66 14.25
CA GLU A 142 -2.37 6.73 15.40
C GLU A 142 -1.94 5.30 15.04
N GLU A 143 -2.33 4.81 13.86
CA GLU A 143 -1.99 3.46 13.38
C GLU A 143 -0.51 3.29 12.98
N PHE A 144 0.17 4.40 12.66
CA PHE A 144 1.54 4.43 12.15
C PHE A 144 2.46 5.20 13.09
N PHE A 145 2.25 5.06 14.40
CA PHE A 145 3.03 5.72 15.42
C PHE A 145 4.29 4.92 15.78
N PHE A 146 5.46 5.53 15.60
CA PHE A 146 6.76 4.98 15.97
C PHE A 146 7.38 5.72 17.16
N TYR A 147 7.99 4.95 18.08
CA TYR A 147 8.66 5.46 19.27
C TYR A 147 10.13 5.83 19.03
N ASP A 148 10.74 5.24 18.00
CA ASP A 148 12.14 5.41 17.68
C ASP A 148 12.36 5.44 16.16
N ALA A 149 13.48 6.05 15.75
CA ALA A 149 13.79 6.25 14.35
C ALA A 149 14.15 4.94 13.62
N ASP A 150 14.67 3.94 14.31
CA ASP A 150 15.11 2.69 13.68
C ASP A 150 13.92 1.82 13.31
N SER A 151 12.96 1.65 14.21
CA SER A 151 11.69 0.97 13.93
C SER A 151 10.95 1.65 12.78
N MET A 152 10.95 3.00 12.74
CA MET A 152 10.35 3.77 11.65
C MET A 152 11.09 3.57 10.32
N ARG A 153 12.43 3.58 10.33
CA ARG A 153 13.22 3.35 9.12
C ARG A 153 13.02 1.96 8.55
N TRP A 154 13.03 0.95 9.42
CA TRP A 154 12.73 -0.43 9.02
C TRP A 154 11.33 -0.54 8.43
N PHE A 155 10.34 0.03 9.11
CA PHE A 155 8.98 0.09 8.59
C PHE A 155 8.92 0.71 7.19
N MET A 156 9.53 1.88 6.99
CA MET A 156 9.51 2.55 5.68
C MET A 156 10.18 1.72 4.59
N MET A 157 11.36 1.15 4.87
CA MET A 157 12.09 0.33 3.90
C MET A 157 11.38 -0.99 3.58
N ASP A 158 10.85 -1.69 4.58
CA ASP A 158 10.14 -2.95 4.41
C ASP A 158 8.79 -2.78 3.73
N SER A 159 8.04 -1.74 4.12
CA SER A 159 6.73 -1.41 3.55
C SER A 159 6.84 -1.12 2.06
N LEU A 160 7.80 -0.28 1.67
CA LEU A 160 8.03 0.00 0.26
C LEU A 160 8.51 -1.25 -0.49
N TYR A 161 9.44 -1.99 0.08
CA TYR A 161 9.98 -3.20 -0.55
C TYR A 161 8.87 -4.22 -0.83
N ARG A 162 8.02 -4.49 0.17
CA ARG A 162 6.88 -5.40 0.03
C ARG A 162 5.88 -4.87 -0.99
N THR A 163 5.53 -3.58 -0.90
CA THR A 163 4.62 -2.92 -1.84
C THR A 163 5.11 -3.06 -3.28
N LEU A 164 6.40 -2.83 -3.56
CA LEU A 164 6.94 -3.02 -4.91
C LEU A 164 6.81 -4.47 -5.38
N ARG A 165 7.07 -5.45 -4.52
CA ARG A 165 7.03 -6.88 -4.87
C ARG A 165 5.62 -7.44 -5.06
N GLU A 166 4.62 -6.91 -4.35
CA GLU A 166 3.23 -7.32 -4.54
C GLU A 166 2.65 -6.76 -5.86
N ASN A 167 3.20 -5.67 -6.37
CA ASN A 167 2.67 -4.99 -7.56
C ASN A 167 3.51 -5.18 -8.84
N PHE A 168 4.79 -5.56 -8.70
CA PHE A 168 5.68 -5.81 -9.82
C PHE A 168 6.29 -7.21 -9.73
N GLU A 169 6.18 -7.99 -10.81
CA GLU A 169 6.69 -9.36 -10.86
C GLU A 169 8.22 -9.42 -10.69
N GLU A 170 8.68 -10.31 -9.78
CA GLU A 170 10.08 -10.71 -9.59
C GLU A 170 11.10 -9.54 -9.67
N ILE A 171 10.94 -8.55 -8.78
CA ILE A 171 11.74 -7.33 -8.80
C ILE A 171 12.77 -7.27 -7.68
N ASP A 172 14.05 -7.15 -8.04
CA ASP A 172 15.08 -6.70 -7.11
C ASP A 172 14.87 -5.21 -6.81
N THR A 173 15.15 -4.80 -5.58
CA THR A 173 14.99 -3.42 -5.14
C THR A 173 16.29 -2.91 -4.55
N TYR A 174 16.80 -1.78 -5.04
CA TYR A 174 18.07 -1.20 -4.60
C TYR A 174 17.81 0.15 -3.94
N TYR A 175 18.21 0.30 -2.68
CA TYR A 175 18.05 1.54 -1.93
C TYR A 175 19.33 2.37 -1.95
N THR A 176 19.17 3.64 -2.32
CA THR A 176 20.24 4.62 -2.44
C THR A 176 19.81 5.97 -1.86
N MET A 177 20.74 6.90 -1.73
CA MET A 177 20.47 8.28 -1.34
C MET A 177 21.40 9.26 -2.06
N ASP A 178 21.12 10.56 -1.98
CA ASP A 178 22.02 11.63 -2.44
C ASP A 178 22.45 11.48 -3.92
N GLY A 179 21.56 11.00 -4.79
CA GLY A 179 21.83 10.81 -6.21
C GLY A 179 22.58 9.51 -6.50
N GLY A 180 22.21 8.43 -5.82
CA GLY A 180 22.74 7.08 -6.07
C GLY A 180 23.95 6.68 -5.23
N LYS A 181 24.21 7.34 -4.10
CA LYS A 181 25.16 6.84 -3.09
C LYS A 181 24.52 5.72 -2.28
N GLU A 182 25.37 4.97 -1.58
CA GLU A 182 24.92 3.97 -0.60
C GLU A 182 24.02 4.62 0.44
N LEU A 183 22.90 3.97 0.74
CA LEU A 183 22.02 4.42 1.81
C LEU A 183 22.70 4.09 3.14
N GLU A 184 22.98 5.11 3.94
CA GLU A 184 23.69 4.96 5.21
C GLU A 184 22.96 5.62 6.38
N PHE A 185 23.06 5.00 7.55
CA PHE A 185 22.54 5.51 8.82
C PHE A 185 23.57 5.34 9.92
N GLU A 186 23.81 6.39 10.71
CA GLU A 186 24.85 6.36 11.76
C GLU A 186 24.62 5.26 12.81
N GLU A 187 23.37 5.00 13.18
CA GLU A 187 23.04 4.11 14.31
C GLU A 187 22.00 3.04 14.02
N LEU A 188 21.63 2.82 12.75
CA LEU A 188 20.67 1.77 12.43
C LEU A 188 21.24 0.39 12.79
N TYR A 189 20.53 -0.33 13.66
CA TYR A 189 20.87 -1.70 14.02
C TYR A 189 20.05 -2.70 13.19
N PRO A 190 20.66 -3.82 12.72
CA PRO A 190 22.06 -4.22 12.88
C PRO A 190 22.99 -3.76 11.76
N VAL A 191 22.47 -3.05 10.75
CA VAL A 191 23.21 -2.65 9.55
C VAL A 191 23.17 -1.13 9.39
N LYS A 192 24.33 -0.54 9.13
CA LYS A 192 24.50 0.91 8.96
C LYS A 192 24.60 1.35 7.51
N LEU A 193 24.84 0.42 6.59
CA LEU A 193 25.13 0.69 5.18
C LEU A 193 24.41 -0.31 4.28
N PHE A 194 23.67 0.19 3.31
CA PHE A 194 23.05 -0.59 2.24
C PHE A 194 23.81 -0.33 0.93
N PRO A 195 24.57 -1.33 0.42
CA PRO A 195 25.35 -1.18 -0.80
C PRO A 195 24.47 -0.96 -2.04
N THR A 196 24.94 -0.11 -2.97
CA THR A 196 24.22 0.19 -4.22
C THR A 196 24.11 -0.99 -5.19
N ASP A 197 24.90 -2.04 -4.98
CA ASP A 197 25.00 -3.22 -5.84
C ASP A 197 24.38 -4.48 -5.22
N MET A 198 23.69 -4.34 -4.08
CA MET A 198 22.98 -5.42 -3.40
C MET A 198 21.48 -5.11 -3.32
N SER A 199 20.64 -6.08 -3.68
CA SER A 199 19.20 -5.96 -3.50
C SER A 199 18.88 -5.90 -2.00
N TYR A 200 17.87 -5.12 -1.65
CA TYR A 200 17.28 -5.11 -0.33
C TYR A 200 16.51 -6.40 -0.09
N GLU A 201 16.72 -7.02 1.06
CA GLU A 201 16.18 -8.35 1.40
C GLU A 201 15.15 -8.33 2.54
N GLY A 202 14.79 -7.13 3.02
CA GLY A 202 13.91 -6.95 4.17
C GLY A 202 14.64 -7.03 5.51
N SER A 203 14.13 -6.33 6.52
CA SER A 203 14.73 -6.31 7.86
C SER A 203 14.99 -7.69 8.47
N PRO A 204 14.14 -8.73 8.35
CA PRO A 204 14.42 -10.03 8.96
C PRO A 204 15.70 -10.69 8.44
N PHE A 205 16.06 -10.44 7.17
CA PHE A 205 17.32 -10.91 6.60
C PHE A 205 18.52 -10.30 7.35
N TYR A 206 18.55 -8.98 7.51
CA TYR A 206 19.67 -8.30 8.17
C TYR A 206 19.80 -8.70 9.64
N PHE A 207 18.68 -8.87 10.36
CA PHE A 207 18.68 -9.33 11.75
C PHE A 207 19.17 -10.78 11.90
N ALA A 208 18.76 -11.69 11.01
CA ALA A 208 19.25 -13.06 11.02
C ALA A 208 20.78 -13.14 10.82
N HIS A 209 21.32 -12.30 9.94
CA HIS A 209 22.76 -12.32 9.60
C HIS A 209 23.64 -11.48 10.53
N ALA A 210 23.06 -10.65 11.41
CA ALA A 210 23.82 -9.92 12.42
C ALA A 210 24.43 -10.86 13.49
N SER A 211 23.73 -11.94 13.82
CA SER A 211 24.11 -12.91 14.86
C SER A 211 25.35 -13.75 14.53
N SER A 212 25.85 -13.71 13.29
CA SER A 212 27.04 -14.46 12.86
C SER A 212 28.34 -13.64 12.89
N GLN A 213 28.27 -12.34 13.21
CA GLN A 213 29.43 -11.44 13.22
C GLN A 213 29.99 -11.15 14.63
N SER A 214 29.36 -11.66 15.69
CA SER A 214 29.77 -11.39 17.08
C SER A 214 30.84 -12.34 17.67
N ASP A 215 31.38 -13.27 16.88
CA ASP A 215 32.31 -14.32 17.36
C ASP A 215 33.78 -14.11 16.93
N GLU A 216 34.15 -12.94 16.38
CA GLU A 216 35.54 -12.60 16.06
C GLU A 216 36.04 -11.38 16.86
N GLU A 217 36.28 -11.56 18.17
CA GLU A 217 37.21 -10.73 18.96
C GLU A 217 38.12 -11.58 19.87
#